data_AF-A0A4Y2NS84-F1
#
_entry.id   AF-A0A4Y2NS84-F1
#
_cell.length_a   1.000
_cell.length_b   1.000
_cell.length_c   1.000
_cell.angle_alpha   90.00
_cell.angle_beta   90.00
_cell.angle_gamma   90.00
#
_symmetry.space_group_name_H-M   'P 1'
#
loop_
_entity.id
_entity.type
_entity.pdbx_description
1 polymer ?
#
loop_
_entity_poly.entity_id
_entity_poly.type
_entity_poly.pdbx_seq_one_letter_code
_entity_poly.pdbx_strand_id
1 'polypeptide(L)'
;MPNSDGEDSPAKDINTSTMSVRSQRNPMDSLLKVSGVSAIELLINDIIDFNLDPDVSENLISVLQELSKIYVSKARDIKAGSRESIVEKVVAPFVKLYKDRETVHLSTIFDLKSSQIDISERQ
;
A
#
# COMPACT_ATOMS: atom_id res chain seq x y z
N MET A 1 70.09 -25.50 23.69
CA MET A 1 70.16 -24.04 23.47
C MET A 1 71.44 -23.76 22.69
N PRO A 2 71.50 -22.87 21.68
CA PRO A 2 70.64 -21.71 21.36
C PRO A 2 70.14 -21.60 19.88
N ASN A 3 69.34 -20.56 19.63
CA ASN A 3 68.65 -20.10 18.41
C ASN A 3 69.55 -19.57 17.27
N SER A 4 68.97 -19.43 16.04
CA SER A 4 68.95 -18.13 15.32
C SER A 4 67.95 -18.11 14.14
N ASP A 5 66.92 -17.29 14.31
CA ASP A 5 66.29 -16.29 13.40
C ASP A 5 66.24 -16.54 11.89
N GLY A 6 65.02 -16.69 11.38
CA GLY A 6 64.66 -16.57 9.97
C GLY A 6 63.99 -15.22 9.71
N GLU A 7 64.68 -14.43 8.90
CA GLU A 7 64.45 -13.03 8.54
C GLU A 7 63.19 -12.78 7.70
N ASP A 8 62.80 -11.51 7.76
CA ASP A 8 61.58 -10.83 7.31
C ASP A 8 61.46 -10.62 5.78
N SER A 9 60.23 -10.31 5.34
CA SER A 9 59.74 -9.82 4.02
C SER A 9 58.78 -10.78 3.29
N PRO A 10 57.61 -10.30 2.79
CA PRO A 10 57.63 -9.48 1.58
C PRO A 10 56.63 -8.30 1.49
N ALA A 11 57.10 -7.28 0.79
CA ALA A 11 56.42 -6.43 -0.21
C ALA A 11 54.91 -6.14 -0.07
N LYS A 12 54.64 -4.88 0.34
CA LYS A 12 53.79 -3.88 -0.33
C LYS A 12 52.91 -4.42 -1.47
N ASP A 13 51.59 -4.45 -1.25
CA ASP A 13 50.63 -4.13 -2.32
C ASP A 13 49.28 -3.63 -1.80
N ILE A 14 48.73 -2.77 -2.64
CA ILE A 14 47.63 -1.83 -2.48
C ILE A 14 46.31 -2.53 -2.15
N ASN A 15 45.70 -2.16 -1.02
CA ASN A 15 44.28 -2.40 -0.78
C ASN A 15 43.56 -1.07 -0.69
N THR A 16 43.17 -0.62 -1.89
CA THR A 16 42.08 0.26 -2.25
C THR A 16 41.05 0.44 -1.13
N SER A 17 40.99 1.67 -0.61
CA SER A 17 39.85 2.13 0.18
C SER A 17 38.57 1.91 -0.63
N THR A 18 37.82 0.85 -0.30
CA THR A 18 36.46 0.68 -0.80
C THR A 18 35.63 1.77 -0.14
N MET A 19 35.45 2.88 -0.86
CA MET A 19 34.39 3.83 -0.55
C MET A 19 33.09 3.04 -0.55
N SER A 20 32.57 2.76 0.65
CA SER A 20 31.22 2.28 0.82
C SER A 20 30.30 3.41 0.37
N VAL A 21 29.94 3.41 -0.91
CA VAL A 21 28.83 4.20 -1.42
C VAL A 21 27.60 3.57 -0.80
N ARG A 22 27.26 4.04 0.40
CA ARG A 22 25.96 3.78 1.03
C ARG A 22 24.93 4.40 0.10
N SER A 23 24.51 3.63 -0.89
CA SER A 23 23.35 3.92 -1.72
C SER A 23 22.19 4.10 -0.74
N GLN A 24 21.81 5.36 -0.52
CA GLN A 24 20.54 5.70 0.09
C GLN A 24 19.48 5.18 -0.87
N ARG A 25 19.10 3.91 -0.75
CA ARG A 25 17.88 3.41 -1.38
C ARG A 25 16.75 4.28 -0.87
N ASN A 26 16.02 4.90 -1.79
CA ASN A 26 14.80 5.59 -1.43
C ASN A 26 13.91 4.62 -0.64
N PRO A 27 13.30 5.06 0.48
CA PRO A 27 12.49 4.18 1.33
C PRO A 27 11.41 3.43 0.54
N MET A 28 10.86 4.06 -0.51
CA MET A 28 9.83 3.48 -1.37
C MET A 28 10.31 2.29 -2.21
N ASP A 29 11.53 2.34 -2.76
CA ASP A 29 12.08 1.23 -3.57
C ASP A 29 12.32 -0.04 -2.74
N SER A 30 12.43 0.11 -1.42
CA SER A 30 12.54 -1.02 -0.49
C SER A 30 11.19 -1.63 -0.13
N LEU A 31 10.13 -0.84 -0.16
CA LEU A 31 8.76 -1.24 0.15
C LEU A 31 8.15 -2.08 -0.99
N LEU A 32 8.41 -1.67 -2.23
CA LEU A 32 8.02 -2.38 -3.46
C LEU A 32 8.58 -3.81 -3.57
N LYS A 33 9.62 -4.14 -2.81
CA LYS A 33 10.21 -5.49 -2.77
C LYS A 33 9.41 -6.46 -1.90
N VAL A 34 8.47 -5.96 -1.11
CA VAL A 34 7.54 -6.80 -0.36
C VAL A 34 6.51 -7.37 -1.34
N SER A 35 6.46 -8.70 -1.45
CA SER A 35 5.49 -9.40 -2.30
C SER A 35 4.07 -8.90 -1.99
N GLY A 36 3.35 -8.43 -3.01
CA GLY A 36 1.98 -7.90 -2.89
C GLY A 36 1.86 -6.38 -2.83
N VAL A 37 2.86 -5.65 -2.32
CA VAL A 37 2.80 -4.17 -2.22
C VAL A 37 2.76 -3.50 -3.60
N SER A 38 3.54 -4.02 -4.55
CA SER A 38 3.53 -3.52 -5.94
C SER A 38 2.18 -3.65 -6.63
N ALA A 39 1.45 -4.74 -6.38
CA ALA A 39 0.11 -4.92 -6.94
C ALA A 39 -0.89 -3.92 -6.35
N ILE A 40 -0.76 -3.61 -5.06
CA ILE A 40 -1.60 -2.61 -4.38
C ILE A 40 -1.34 -1.21 -4.94
N GLU A 41 -0.08 -0.86 -5.20
CA GLU A 41 0.27 0.44 -5.82
C GLU A 41 -0.29 0.57 -7.24
N LEU A 42 -0.25 -0.50 -8.05
CA LEU A 42 -0.90 -0.51 -9.38
C LEU A 42 -2.40 -0.27 -9.26
N LEU A 43 -3.08 -0.93 -8.32
CA LEU A 43 -4.50 -0.72 -8.04
C LEU A 43 -4.82 0.72 -7.61
N ILE A 44 -3.95 1.36 -6.83
CA ILE A 44 -4.11 2.77 -6.45
C ILE A 44 -4.02 3.66 -7.68
N ASN A 45 -3.05 3.43 -8.56
CA ASN A 45 -2.91 4.19 -9.80
C ASN A 45 -4.13 4.00 -10.71
N ASP A 46 -4.62 2.77 -10.86
CA ASP A 46 -5.83 2.50 -11.62
C ASP A 46 -7.03 3.28 -11.06
N ILE A 47 -7.20 3.32 -9.73
CA ILE A 47 -8.30 4.09 -9.09
C ILE A 47 -8.18 5.58 -9.37
N ILE A 48 -6.96 6.14 -9.34
CA ILE A 48 -6.70 7.54 -9.68
C ILE A 48 -7.09 7.79 -11.14
N ASP A 49 -6.68 6.90 -12.05
CA ASP A 49 -6.93 7.01 -13.50
C ASP A 49 -8.41 6.81 -13.87
N PHE A 50 -9.13 5.98 -13.11
CA PHE A 50 -10.58 5.79 -13.28
C PHE A 50 -11.40 7.05 -13.01
N ASN A 51 -10.82 8.06 -12.35
CA ASN A 51 -11.45 9.34 -12.04
C ASN A 51 -12.85 9.17 -11.43
N LEU A 52 -12.93 8.31 -10.42
CA LEU A 52 -14.14 8.10 -9.63
C LEU A 52 -14.54 9.39 -8.89
N ASP A 53 -15.75 9.38 -8.33
CA ASP A 53 -16.15 10.39 -7.36
C ASP A 53 -15.04 10.56 -6.28
N PRO A 54 -14.62 11.80 -5.95
CA PRO A 54 -13.49 12.05 -5.08
C PRO A 54 -13.58 11.34 -3.73
N ASP A 55 -14.76 11.34 -3.11
CA ASP A 55 -14.97 10.72 -1.80
C ASP A 55 -14.85 9.19 -1.90
N VAL A 56 -15.33 8.60 -3.00
CA VAL A 56 -15.19 7.16 -3.26
C VAL A 56 -13.72 6.81 -3.52
N SER A 57 -13.02 7.61 -4.32
CA SER A 57 -11.61 7.42 -4.66
C SER A 57 -10.72 7.48 -3.40
N GLU A 58 -10.89 8.51 -2.57
CA GLU A 58 -10.12 8.69 -1.34
C GLU A 58 -10.33 7.52 -0.37
N ASN A 59 -11.58 7.09 -0.18
CA ASN A 59 -11.90 5.96 0.68
C ASN A 59 -11.25 4.65 0.19
N LEU A 60 -11.29 4.38 -1.12
CA LEU A 60 -10.67 3.18 -1.69
C LEU A 60 -9.15 3.20 -1.54
N ILE A 61 -8.51 4.33 -1.84
CA ILE A 61 -7.05 4.48 -1.72
C ILE A 61 -6.62 4.30 -0.27
N SER A 62 -7.34 4.89 0.68
CA SER A 62 -7.06 4.74 2.11
C SER A 62 -7.09 3.28 2.57
N VAL A 63 -8.09 2.52 2.13
CA VAL A 63 -8.20 1.09 2.44
C VAL A 63 -7.07 0.27 1.82
N LEU A 64 -6.68 0.58 0.57
CA LEU A 64 -5.54 -0.07 -0.08
C LEU A 64 -4.21 0.25 0.61
N GLN A 65 -4.04 1.47 1.12
CA GLN A 65 -2.88 1.84 1.91
C GLN A 65 -2.79 1.06 3.23
N GLU A 66 -3.92 0.81 3.92
CA GLU A 66 -3.93 -0.07 5.09
C GLU A 66 -3.56 -1.51 4.73
N LEU A 67 -4.05 -2.02 3.60
CA LEU A 67 -3.66 -3.35 3.09
C LEU A 67 -2.15 -3.42 2.82
N SER A 68 -1.57 -2.37 2.23
CA SER A 68 -0.12 -2.28 1.99
C SER A 68 0.67 -2.34 3.31
N LYS A 69 0.23 -1.62 4.35
CA LYS A 69 0.85 -1.68 5.69
C LYS A 69 0.81 -3.09 6.30
N ILE A 70 -0.28 -3.84 6.09
CA ILE A 70 -0.39 -5.23 6.54
C ILE A 70 0.63 -6.12 5.82
N TYR A 71 0.76 -5.99 4.50
CA TYR A 71 1.75 -6.73 3.71
C TYR A 71 3.18 -6.42 4.15
N VAL A 72 3.52 -5.14 4.38
CA VAL A 72 4.85 -4.75 4.85
C VAL A 72 5.14 -5.31 6.25
N SER A 73 4.20 -5.20 7.18
CA SER A 73 4.40 -5.60 8.58
C SER A 73 4.45 -7.12 8.78
N LYS A 74 3.76 -7.90 7.93
CA LYS A 74 3.61 -9.36 8.09
C LYS A 74 3.99 -10.14 6.84
N ALA A 75 4.91 -9.60 6.02
CA ALA A 75 5.35 -10.13 4.73
C ALA A 75 5.68 -11.64 4.68
N ARG A 76 6.05 -12.25 5.82
CA ARG A 76 6.42 -13.68 5.91
C ARG A 76 5.37 -14.58 6.57
N ASP A 77 4.33 -14.03 7.20
CA ASP A 77 3.30 -14.81 7.90
C ASP A 77 1.95 -14.07 7.84
N ILE A 78 1.32 -14.01 6.66
CA ILE A 78 -0.13 -13.79 6.56
C ILE A 78 -0.83 -15.08 7.03
N LYS A 79 -0.68 -15.39 8.32
CA LYS A 79 -1.41 -16.43 9.06
C LYS A 79 -2.60 -15.80 9.79
N ALA A 80 -3.28 -16.60 10.61
CA ALA A 80 -4.43 -16.21 11.44
C ALA A 80 -4.30 -14.83 12.11
N GLY A 81 -3.10 -14.41 12.53
CA GLY A 81 -2.87 -13.10 13.16
C GLY A 81 -3.04 -11.87 12.23
N SER A 82 -3.07 -12.05 10.92
CA SER A 82 -3.36 -10.97 9.94
C SER A 82 -4.82 -10.96 9.51
N ARG A 83 -5.55 -12.06 9.73
CA ARG A 83 -6.95 -12.22 9.29
C ARG A 83 -7.85 -11.17 9.91
N GLU A 84 -7.74 -10.97 11.22
CA GLU A 84 -8.55 -9.98 11.93
C GLU A 84 -8.27 -8.57 11.42
N SER A 85 -6.98 -8.21 11.26
CA SER A 85 -6.58 -6.91 10.70
C SER A 85 -7.06 -6.70 9.26
N ILE A 86 -7.07 -7.74 8.42
CA ILE A 86 -7.58 -7.65 7.06
C ILE A 86 -9.11 -7.49 7.09
N VAL A 87 -9.81 -8.25 7.94
CA VAL A 87 -11.27 -8.15 8.07
C VAL A 87 -11.67 -6.75 8.56
N GLU A 88 -11.02 -6.26 9.62
CA GLU A 88 -11.36 -4.99 10.26
C GLU A 88 -10.95 -3.78 9.42
N LYS A 89 -9.74 -3.79 8.85
CA LYS A 89 -9.19 -2.60 8.15
C LYS A 89 -9.41 -2.57 6.65
N VAL A 90 -9.78 -3.71 6.06
CA VAL A 90 -9.92 -3.81 4.60
C VAL A 90 -11.34 -4.24 4.25
N VAL A 91 -11.76 -5.43 4.66
CA VAL A 91 -13.07 -5.97 4.25
C VAL A 91 -14.24 -5.15 4.78
N ALA A 92 -14.26 -4.82 6.08
CA ALA A 92 -15.37 -4.05 6.67
C ALA A 92 -15.51 -2.64 6.06
N PRO A 93 -14.44 -1.85 5.86
CA PRO A 93 -14.51 -0.59 5.13
C PRO A 93 -15.00 -0.72 3.69
N PHE A 94 -14.54 -1.74 2.95
CA PHE A 94 -15.05 -2.00 1.60
C PHE A 94 -16.56 -2.27 1.60
N VAL A 95 -17.05 -3.13 2.50
CA VAL A 95 -18.48 -3.44 2.62
C VAL A 95 -19.28 -2.19 2.99
N LYS A 96 -18.76 -1.36 3.90
CA LYS A 96 -19.40 -0.09 4.28
C LYS A 96 -19.47 0.87 3.08
N LEU A 97 -18.39 1.04 2.33
CA LEU A 97 -18.36 1.90 1.15
C LEU A 97 -19.44 1.52 0.13
N TYR A 98 -19.61 0.22 -0.16
CA TYR A 98 -20.66 -0.24 -1.08
C TYR A 98 -22.07 0.06 -0.55
N LYS A 99 -22.32 -0.18 0.75
CA LYS A 99 -23.61 0.12 1.38
C LYS A 99 -23.93 1.61 1.36
N ASP A 100 -22.95 2.44 1.69
CA ASP A 100 -23.10 3.90 1.71
C ASP A 100 -23.40 4.40 0.29
N ARG A 101 -22.69 3.90 -0.73
CA ARG A 101 -22.93 4.28 -2.13
C ARG A 101 -24.31 3.86 -2.63
N GLU A 102 -24.73 2.63 -2.33
CA GLU A 102 -26.07 2.16 -2.70
C GLU A 102 -27.17 3.00 -2.02
N THR A 103 -26.99 3.32 -0.74
CA THR A 103 -27.91 4.18 0.02
C THR A 103 -28.02 5.57 -0.60
N VAL A 104 -26.88 6.20 -0.95
CA VAL A 104 -26.86 7.52 -1.61
C VAL A 104 -27.57 7.46 -2.95
N HIS A 105 -27.27 6.47 -3.80
CA HIS A 105 -27.95 6.33 -5.09
C HIS A 105 -29.46 6.14 -4.96
N LEU A 106 -29.91 5.29 -4.04
CA LEU A 106 -31.34 5.06 -3.81
C LEU A 106 -32.04 6.32 -3.30
N SER A 107 -31.41 7.07 -2.39
CA SER A 107 -31.94 8.36 -1.91
C SER A 107 -32.10 9.35 -3.06
N THR A 108 -31.06 9.51 -3.89
CA THR A 108 -31.11 10.41 -5.05
C THR A 108 -32.22 10.03 -6.02
N ILE A 109 -32.42 8.72 -6.30
CA ILE A 109 -33.51 8.26 -7.16
C ILE A 109 -34.88 8.59 -6.54
N PHE A 110 -35.03 8.39 -5.22
CA PHE A 110 -36.27 8.68 -4.51
C PHE A 110 -36.62 10.17 -4.55
N ASP A 111 -35.64 11.05 -4.30
CA ASP A 111 -35.81 12.50 -4.31
C ASP A 111 -36.19 12.99 -5.71
N LEU A 112 -35.51 12.49 -6.74
CA LEU A 112 -35.83 12.78 -8.14
C LEU A 112 -37.27 12.36 -8.49
N LYS A 113 -37.68 11.15 -8.09
CA LYS A 113 -39.04 10.64 -8.36
C LYS A 113 -40.11 11.46 -7.63
N SER A 114 -39.85 11.84 -6.39
CA SER A 114 -40.79 12.66 -5.60
C SER A 114 -40.95 14.05 -6.21
N SER A 115 -39.86 14.66 -6.68
CA SER A 115 -39.92 15.97 -7.37
C SER A 115 -40.76 15.93 -8.66
N GLN A 116 -40.74 14.83 -9.41
CA GLN A 116 -41.56 14.68 -10.64
C GLN A 116 -43.05 14.55 -10.35
N ILE A 117 -43.41 13.87 -9.26
CA ILE A 117 -44.81 13.76 -8.81
C ILE A 117 -45.33 15.15 -8.40
N ASP A 118 -44.57 15.88 -7.61
CA ASP A 118 -44.91 17.24 -7.15
C ASP A 118 -45.15 18.24 -8.29
N ILE A 119 -44.46 18.07 -9.42
CA ILE A 119 -44.65 18.91 -10.63
C ILE A 119 -45.92 18.50 -11.38
N SER A 120 -46.19 17.18 -11.47
CA SER A 120 -47.32 16.65 -12.22
C SER A 120 -48.67 16.89 -11.52
N GLU A 121 -48.70 16.95 -10.19
CA GLU A 121 -49.90 17.29 -9.40
C GLU A 121 -50.29 18.77 -9.45
N ARG A 122 -49.43 19.63 -10.02
CA ARG A 122 -49.65 21.09 -10.15
C ARG A 122 -50.11 21.52 -11.54
N GLN A 123 -50.31 20.59 -12.48
CA GLN A 123 -50.87 20.84 -13.83
C GLN A 123 -52.31 20.36 -13.93
#